data_AF-D2U4A5-F1
#
_entry.id   AF-D2U4A5-F1
#
_cell.length_a   1.000
_cell.length_b   1.000
_cell.length_c   1.000
_cell.angle_alpha   90.00
_cell.angle_beta   90.00
_cell.angle_gamma   90.00
#
_symmetry.space_group_name_H-M   'P 1'
#
loop_
_entity.id
_entity.type
_entity.pdbx_description
1 polymer ?
#
loop_
_entity_poly.entity_id
_entity_poly.type
_entity_poly.pdbx_seq_one_letter_code
_entity_poly.pdbx_strand_id
1 'polypeptide(L)'
;MALYDAYGAQQFYFPNILKYNPDRFKEQAEKYIQYIEKLKGTIKQTTGDSTTDVISQKACDDNYAKKDSWEKFTAGQINIKSNGNYTSLTLIKGDGNKLLLETAPGDAYFVYRDAKNKNKAVVTIPSNKNGALAIQEDNYTKTEVDAKISSVKWIANKSANGWLKDPNTGMVIQWGSVPRNDSSRKLFPMAFPNTLAGMGLANFNSNSNLSQMYAPNIMSADRVGFNMRQSKVTEGSNASPFTDMRWIAIGW
;
A
#
# COMPACT_ATOMS: atom_id res chain seq x y z
N MET A 1 -61.05 -79.28 -47.36
CA MET A 1 -61.05 -79.44 -48.83
C MET A 1 -59.70 -78.94 -49.31
N ALA A 2 -58.80 -79.82 -49.76
CA ALA A 2 -57.50 -79.40 -50.27
C ALA A 2 -57.70 -78.94 -51.72
N LEU A 3 -57.43 -77.66 -52.00
CA LEU A 3 -57.30 -77.18 -53.38
C LEU A 3 -55.84 -77.28 -53.78
N TYR A 4 -55.59 -77.88 -54.94
CA TYR A 4 -54.29 -77.96 -55.58
C TYR A 4 -54.23 -76.93 -56.70
N ASP A 5 -53.05 -76.33 -56.90
CA ASP A 5 -52.87 -75.49 -58.08
C ASP A 5 -52.69 -76.33 -59.36
N ALA A 6 -52.57 -75.66 -60.51
CA ALA A 6 -52.42 -76.29 -61.82
C ALA A 6 -51.15 -77.18 -61.96
N TYR A 7 -50.25 -77.15 -60.98
CA TYR A 7 -48.98 -77.89 -60.95
C TYR A 7 -48.92 -78.92 -59.79
N GLY A 8 -50.03 -79.15 -59.09
CA GLY A 8 -50.15 -80.20 -58.08
C GLY A 8 -49.61 -79.82 -56.70
N ALA A 9 -49.27 -78.55 -56.44
CA ALA A 9 -48.87 -78.11 -55.11
C ALA A 9 -50.11 -77.88 -54.22
N GLN A 10 -50.08 -78.43 -53.00
CA GLN A 10 -51.16 -78.24 -52.03
C GLN A 10 -51.13 -76.79 -51.52
N GLN A 11 -52.14 -75.99 -51.89
CA GLN A 11 -52.27 -74.62 -51.38
C GLN A 11 -52.93 -74.62 -49.99
N PHE A 12 -52.21 -74.12 -48.99
CA PHE A 12 -52.78 -73.85 -47.67
C PHE A 12 -53.64 -72.59 -47.76
N TYR A 13 -54.96 -72.76 -47.84
CA TYR A 13 -55.89 -71.65 -47.67
C TYR A 13 -55.86 -71.21 -46.20
N PHE A 14 -55.30 -70.03 -45.92
CA PHE A 14 -55.39 -69.42 -44.60
C PHE A 14 -56.62 -68.51 -44.57
N PRO A 15 -57.79 -68.95 -44.06
CA PRO A 15 -59.06 -68.24 -44.19
C PRO A 15 -59.12 -66.90 -43.44
N ASN A 16 -58.05 -66.47 -42.76
CA ASN A 16 -58.05 -65.31 -41.87
C ASN A 16 -56.89 -64.32 -42.08
N ILE A 17 -55.97 -64.51 -43.05
CA ILE A 17 -54.86 -63.54 -43.24
C ILE A 17 -55.35 -62.22 -43.88
N LEU A 18 -56.50 -62.23 -44.56
CA LEU A 18 -57.13 -61.03 -45.15
C LEU A 18 -58.23 -60.39 -44.28
N LYS A 19 -58.44 -60.85 -43.04
CA LYS A 19 -59.50 -60.28 -42.17
C LYS A 19 -59.15 -58.93 -41.54
N TYR A 20 -57.89 -58.55 -41.56
CA TYR A 20 -57.46 -57.26 -41.05
C TYR A 20 -57.20 -56.35 -42.24
N ASN A 21 -57.96 -55.26 -42.30
CA ASN A 21 -57.67 -54.16 -43.22
C ASN A 21 -56.19 -53.76 -43.02
N PRO A 22 -55.33 -53.84 -44.06
CA PRO A 22 -53.90 -53.53 -43.92
C PRO A 22 -53.65 -52.12 -43.35
N ASP A 23 -54.64 -51.23 -43.44
CA ASP A 23 -54.59 -49.87 -42.91
C ASP A 23 -54.88 -49.74 -41.40
N ARG A 24 -55.22 -50.82 -40.67
CA ARG A 24 -55.50 -50.72 -39.22
C ARG A 24 -54.33 -50.14 -38.41
N PHE A 25 -53.09 -50.41 -38.82
CA PHE A 25 -51.92 -49.81 -38.20
C PHE A 25 -51.87 -48.30 -38.44
N LYS A 26 -52.25 -47.86 -39.64
CA LYS A 26 -52.30 -46.45 -40.04
C LYS A 26 -53.39 -45.70 -39.26
N GLU A 27 -54.59 -46.26 -39.15
CA GLU A 27 -55.68 -45.66 -38.35
C GLU A 27 -55.30 -45.50 -36.87
N GLN A 28 -54.60 -46.49 -36.32
CA GLN A 28 -54.17 -46.44 -34.93
C GLN A 28 -53.01 -45.45 -34.75
N ALA A 29 -52.07 -45.37 -35.70
CA ALA A 29 -51.02 -44.36 -35.71
C ALA A 29 -51.57 -42.94 -35.84
N GLU A 30 -52.56 -42.71 -36.70
CA GLU A 30 -53.23 -41.41 -36.86
C GLU A 30 -53.93 -40.97 -35.57
N LYS A 31 -54.61 -41.88 -34.87
CA LYS A 31 -55.19 -41.60 -33.54
C LYS A 31 -54.13 -41.20 -32.51
N TYR A 32 -52.99 -41.91 -32.47
CA TYR A 32 -51.90 -41.55 -31.58
C TYR A 32 -51.25 -40.21 -31.94
N ILE A 33 -51.09 -39.92 -33.23
CA ILE A 33 -50.58 -38.62 -33.71
C ILE A 33 -51.53 -37.49 -33.29
N GLN A 34 -52.83 -37.64 -33.51
CA GLN A 34 -53.82 -36.65 -33.08
C GLN A 34 -53.81 -36.43 -31.56
N TYR A 35 -53.66 -37.50 -30.78
CA TYR A 35 -53.55 -37.43 -29.33
C TYR A 35 -52.27 -36.69 -28.90
N ILE A 36 -51.14 -36.97 -29.52
CA ILE A 36 -49.86 -36.29 -29.27
C ILE A 36 -49.95 -34.80 -29.65
N GLU A 37 -50.53 -34.46 -30.80
CA GLU A 37 -50.72 -33.07 -31.21
C GLU A 37 -51.64 -32.29 -30.24
N LYS A 38 -52.70 -32.94 -29.74
CA LYS A 38 -53.57 -32.37 -28.70
C LYS A 38 -52.83 -32.14 -27.38
N LEU A 39 -51.93 -33.05 -27.00
CA LEU A 39 -51.10 -32.91 -25.80
C LEU A 39 -50.05 -31.79 -25.94
N LYS A 40 -49.42 -31.64 -27.10
CA LYS A 40 -48.45 -30.56 -27.38
C LYS A 40 -49.05 -29.16 -27.17
N GLY A 41 -50.33 -28.96 -27.52
CA GLY A 41 -51.03 -27.69 -27.30
C GLY A 41 -51.46 -27.43 -25.84
N THR A 42 -51.47 -28.45 -24.99
CA THR A 42 -52.00 -28.37 -23.61
C THR A 42 -50.90 -28.19 -22.56
N ILE A 43 -49.63 -28.50 -22.88
CA ILE A 43 -48.48 -28.22 -21.99
C ILE A 43 -48.12 -26.73 -22.11
N LYS A 44 -49.02 -25.87 -21.65
CA LYS A 44 -48.74 -24.45 -21.42
C LYS A 44 -48.31 -24.31 -19.97
N GLN A 45 -47.01 -24.37 -19.73
CA GLN A 45 -46.48 -24.10 -18.41
C GLN A 45 -46.77 -22.62 -18.08
N THR A 46 -47.67 -22.41 -17.12
CA THR A 46 -47.98 -21.07 -16.59
C THR A 46 -47.16 -20.87 -15.33
N THR A 47 -46.76 -19.62 -15.06
CA THR A 47 -46.06 -19.26 -13.84
C THR A 47 -46.97 -19.54 -12.64
N GLY A 48 -46.54 -20.37 -11.68
CA GLY A 48 -47.35 -20.72 -10.51
C GLY A 48 -46.56 -21.40 -9.38
N ASP A 49 -47.09 -21.30 -8.17
CA ASP A 49 -46.50 -21.73 -6.88
C ASP A 49 -46.51 -23.27 -6.66
N SER A 50 -46.43 -24.07 -7.73
CA SER A 50 -46.52 -25.54 -7.62
C SER A 50 -45.31 -26.11 -6.86
N THR A 51 -45.56 -26.90 -5.82
CA THR A 51 -44.53 -27.66 -5.08
C THR A 51 -44.29 -29.05 -5.68
N THR A 52 -45.03 -29.43 -6.73
CA THR A 52 -45.00 -30.78 -7.32
C THR A 52 -44.55 -30.82 -8.78
N ASP A 53 -44.53 -29.68 -9.48
CA ASP A 53 -44.14 -29.59 -10.90
C ASP A 53 -42.83 -28.81 -11.08
N VAL A 54 -41.96 -29.29 -11.98
CA VAL A 54 -40.64 -28.68 -12.25
C VAL A 54 -40.80 -27.50 -13.20
N ILE A 55 -40.36 -26.29 -12.80
CA ILE A 55 -40.23 -25.11 -13.67
C ILE A 55 -39.36 -25.44 -14.90
N SER A 56 -39.76 -25.04 -16.12
CA SER A 56 -38.90 -25.23 -17.31
C SER A 56 -37.61 -24.43 -17.19
N GLN A 57 -36.51 -24.97 -17.74
CA GLN A 57 -35.22 -24.29 -17.79
C GLN A 57 -35.34 -22.86 -18.32
N LYS A 58 -36.15 -22.65 -19.37
CA LYS A 58 -36.39 -21.32 -19.94
C LYS A 58 -37.04 -20.38 -18.92
N ALA A 59 -38.06 -20.82 -18.20
CA ALA A 59 -38.71 -20.00 -17.18
C ALA A 59 -37.79 -19.73 -15.98
N CYS A 60 -36.87 -20.65 -15.67
CA CYS A 60 -35.81 -20.42 -14.68
C CYS A 60 -34.84 -19.32 -15.15
N ASP A 61 -34.39 -19.40 -16.40
CA ASP A 61 -33.45 -18.45 -17.00
C ASP A 61 -34.07 -17.04 -17.13
N ASP A 62 -35.33 -16.96 -17.55
CA ASP A 62 -36.04 -15.69 -17.75
C ASP A 62 -36.34 -14.95 -16.42
N ASN A 63 -36.63 -15.69 -15.34
CA ASN A 63 -37.15 -15.10 -14.10
C ASN A 63 -36.15 -15.09 -12.93
N TYR A 64 -35.26 -16.08 -12.83
CA TYR A 64 -34.44 -16.28 -11.63
C TYR A 64 -32.93 -16.27 -11.92
N ALA A 65 -32.50 -16.67 -13.12
CA ALA A 65 -31.09 -16.68 -13.50
C ALA A 65 -30.69 -15.49 -14.40
N LYS A 66 -31.25 -14.29 -14.12
CA LYS A 66 -30.76 -13.07 -14.77
C LYS A 66 -29.31 -12.83 -14.32
N LYS A 67 -28.36 -13.03 -15.24
CA LYS A 67 -26.92 -12.86 -15.02
C LYS A 67 -26.55 -11.45 -14.53
N ASP A 68 -27.42 -10.47 -14.81
CA ASP A 68 -27.29 -9.08 -14.42
C ASP A 68 -28.55 -8.63 -13.68
N SER A 69 -28.72 -9.05 -12.41
CA SER A 69 -29.79 -8.50 -11.57
C SER A 69 -29.47 -7.05 -11.20
N TRP A 70 -30.46 -6.17 -11.39
CA TRP A 70 -30.40 -4.76 -10.98
C TRP A 70 -31.11 -4.51 -9.64
N GLU A 71 -31.50 -5.58 -8.96
CA GLU A 71 -32.25 -5.52 -7.72
C GLU A 71 -31.36 -5.15 -6.53
N LYS A 72 -31.95 -4.48 -5.53
CA LYS A 72 -31.22 -4.10 -4.32
C LYS A 72 -30.91 -5.34 -3.49
N PHE A 73 -29.62 -5.59 -3.27
CA PHE A 73 -29.18 -6.58 -2.28
C PHE A 73 -29.13 -5.93 -0.89
N THR A 74 -29.93 -6.43 0.05
CA THR A 74 -29.93 -5.98 1.45
C THR A 74 -29.59 -7.15 2.36
N ALA A 75 -28.51 -7.01 3.13
CA ALA A 75 -28.07 -8.00 4.12
C ALA A 75 -27.55 -7.27 5.37
N GLY A 76 -27.70 -7.87 6.55
CA GLY A 76 -27.14 -7.32 7.79
C GLY A 76 -25.62 -7.47 7.81
N GLN A 77 -25.14 -8.70 7.96
CA GLN A 77 -23.72 -9.03 7.91
C GLN A 77 -23.44 -10.01 6.77
N ILE A 78 -22.37 -9.76 6.03
CA ILE A 78 -21.85 -10.66 5.00
C ILE A 78 -20.54 -11.24 5.50
N ASN A 79 -20.49 -12.57 5.67
CA ASN A 79 -19.28 -13.27 6.08
C ASN A 79 -18.66 -13.97 4.86
N ILE A 80 -17.43 -13.60 4.51
CA ILE A 80 -16.67 -14.19 3.39
C ILE A 80 -15.46 -14.92 3.98
N LYS A 81 -15.34 -16.22 3.70
CA LYS A 81 -14.24 -17.07 4.18
C LYS A 81 -13.61 -17.82 3.01
N SER A 82 -12.29 -17.70 2.87
CA SER A 82 -11.48 -18.47 1.93
C SER A 82 -10.63 -19.49 2.69
N ASN A 83 -10.31 -20.62 2.05
CA ASN A 83 -9.31 -21.57 2.54
C ASN A 83 -7.88 -21.16 2.14
N GLY A 84 -7.74 -20.16 1.27
CA GLY A 84 -6.45 -19.66 0.81
C GLY A 84 -5.93 -18.48 1.61
N ASN A 85 -4.72 -18.06 1.25
CA ASN A 85 -4.03 -16.89 1.83
C ASN A 85 -4.71 -15.54 1.55
N TYR A 86 -5.69 -15.52 0.65
CA TYR A 86 -6.38 -14.31 0.22
C TYR A 86 -7.89 -14.51 0.28
N THR A 87 -8.57 -13.51 0.84
CA THR A 87 -10.03 -13.38 0.81
C THR A 87 -10.34 -11.96 0.37
N SER A 88 -11.30 -11.77 -0.55
CA SER A 88 -11.69 -10.44 -0.96
C SER A 88 -13.18 -10.30 -1.29
N LEU A 89 -13.68 -9.07 -1.11
CA LEU A 89 -14.88 -8.58 -1.76
C LEU A 89 -14.45 -7.67 -2.92
N THR A 90 -14.96 -7.93 -4.12
CA THR A 90 -14.64 -7.13 -5.31
C THR A 90 -15.89 -6.47 -5.86
N LEU A 91 -15.85 -5.15 -6.01
CA LEU A 91 -16.86 -4.35 -6.69
C LEU A 91 -16.32 -3.96 -8.06
N ILE A 92 -17.00 -4.35 -9.14
CA ILE A 92 -16.58 -4.09 -10.52
C ILE A 92 -17.54 -3.08 -11.13
N LYS A 93 -17.01 -1.96 -11.63
CA LYS A 93 -17.78 -0.97 -12.35
C LYS A 93 -17.92 -1.39 -13.82
N GLY A 94 -18.95 -0.90 -14.52
CA GLY A 94 -19.17 -1.19 -15.95
C GLY A 94 -18.02 -0.79 -16.88
N ASP A 95 -17.11 0.08 -16.44
CA ASP A 95 -15.87 0.43 -17.17
C ASP A 95 -14.70 -0.55 -16.91
N GLY A 96 -14.95 -1.61 -16.13
CA GLY A 96 -13.98 -2.63 -15.75
C GLY A 96 -13.09 -2.27 -14.56
N ASN A 97 -13.12 -1.03 -14.07
CA ASN A 97 -12.38 -0.64 -12.86
C ASN A 97 -12.95 -1.37 -11.63
N LYS A 98 -12.09 -1.63 -10.65
CA LYS A 98 -12.42 -2.48 -9.50
C LYS A 98 -12.05 -1.80 -8.19
N LEU A 99 -12.92 -1.93 -7.20
CA LEU A 99 -12.59 -1.70 -5.79
C LEU A 99 -12.54 -3.06 -5.08
N LEU A 100 -11.42 -3.37 -4.44
CA LEU A 100 -11.22 -4.59 -3.69
C LEU A 100 -11.06 -4.26 -2.20
N LEU A 101 -11.74 -5.03 -1.37
CA LEU A 101 -11.46 -5.18 0.05
C LEU A 101 -10.78 -6.53 0.20
N GLU A 102 -9.46 -6.57 0.38
CA GLU A 102 -8.70 -7.83 0.38
C GLU A 102 -7.87 -8.01 1.66
N THR A 103 -7.82 -9.25 2.15
CA THR A 103 -6.86 -9.68 3.18
C THR A 103 -5.73 -10.44 2.50
N ALA A 104 -4.49 -10.24 2.94
CA ALA A 104 -3.35 -11.09 2.63
C ALA A 104 -2.84 -11.76 3.93
N PRO A 105 -1.84 -12.66 3.88
CA PRO A 105 -1.28 -13.30 5.08
C PRO A 105 -0.77 -12.34 6.16
N GLY A 106 -0.51 -11.09 5.80
CA GLY A 106 -0.10 -10.03 6.72
C GLY A 106 -1.21 -9.00 6.89
N ASP A 107 -1.37 -8.14 5.89
CA ASP A 107 -2.17 -6.92 6.03
C ASP A 107 -3.54 -7.02 5.35
N ALA A 108 -4.40 -6.05 5.65
CA ALA A 108 -5.62 -5.81 4.89
C ALA A 108 -5.45 -4.60 3.95
N TYR A 109 -6.15 -4.61 2.83
CA TYR A 109 -5.99 -3.59 1.79
C TYR A 109 -7.34 -3.15 1.24
N PHE A 110 -7.43 -1.84 0.97
CA PHE A 110 -8.41 -1.27 0.05
C PHE A 110 -7.68 -0.95 -1.25
N VAL A 111 -8.04 -1.64 -2.33
CA VAL A 111 -7.32 -1.53 -3.60
C VAL A 111 -8.25 -1.05 -4.69
N TYR A 112 -7.90 0.08 -5.29
CA TYR A 112 -8.53 0.55 -6.53
C TYR A 112 -7.68 0.10 -7.72
N ARG A 113 -8.21 -0.78 -8.58
CA ARG A 113 -7.53 -1.30 -9.77
C ARG A 113 -8.21 -0.83 -11.05
N ASP A 114 -7.42 -0.68 -12.11
CA ASP A 114 -7.95 -0.47 -13.46
C ASP A 114 -8.49 -1.78 -14.08
N ALA A 115 -9.11 -1.67 -15.25
CA ALA A 115 -9.63 -2.82 -16.01
C ALA A 115 -8.56 -3.86 -16.40
N LYS A 116 -7.27 -3.47 -16.39
CA LYS A 116 -6.12 -4.35 -16.68
C LYS A 116 -5.48 -4.92 -15.40
N ASN A 117 -6.16 -4.79 -14.25
CA ASN A 117 -5.70 -5.21 -12.93
C ASN A 117 -4.45 -4.47 -12.42
N LYS A 118 -4.12 -3.29 -12.94
CA LYS A 118 -3.07 -2.45 -12.36
C LYS A 118 -3.62 -1.65 -11.20
N ASN A 119 -2.88 -1.61 -10.09
CA ASN A 119 -3.23 -0.80 -8.93
C ASN A 119 -3.13 0.69 -9.30
N LYS A 120 -4.23 1.43 -9.10
CA LYS A 120 -4.29 2.90 -9.22
C LYS A 120 -4.12 3.57 -7.86
N ALA A 121 -4.68 2.96 -6.81
CA ALA A 121 -4.50 3.39 -5.43
C ALA A 121 -4.57 2.18 -4.50
N VAL A 122 -3.80 2.22 -3.41
CA VAL A 122 -3.77 1.19 -2.37
C VAL A 122 -3.77 1.89 -1.03
N VAL A 123 -4.71 1.53 -0.16
CA VAL A 123 -4.65 1.85 1.27
C VAL A 123 -4.35 0.55 2.00
N THR A 124 -3.27 0.53 2.77
CA THR A 124 -2.84 -0.63 3.56
C THR A 124 -3.22 -0.41 5.02
N ILE A 125 -3.87 -1.41 5.62
CA ILE A 125 -4.06 -1.53 7.07
C ILE A 125 -3.05 -2.58 7.58
N PRO A 126 -1.93 -2.15 8.20
CA PRO A 126 -0.91 -3.06 8.70
C PRO A 126 -1.42 -3.87 9.89
N SER A 127 -1.27 -5.19 9.86
CA SER A 127 -1.74 -6.06 10.95
C SER A 127 -0.85 -6.07 12.18
N ASN A 128 0.41 -5.70 12.03
CA ASN A 128 1.39 -5.65 13.12
C ASN A 128 1.43 -4.29 13.85
N LYS A 129 0.48 -3.40 13.56
CA LYS A 129 0.37 -2.08 14.20
C LYS A 129 -1.00 -1.90 14.81
N ASN A 130 -1.01 -1.35 16.02
CA ASN A 130 -2.22 -0.89 16.68
C ASN A 130 -2.25 0.65 16.58
N GLY A 131 -3.37 1.22 16.16
CA GLY A 131 -3.52 2.67 16.04
C GLY A 131 -4.76 3.10 15.27
N ALA A 132 -4.95 4.41 15.15
CA ALA A 132 -5.98 5.01 14.30
C ALA A 132 -5.44 5.24 12.87
N LEU A 133 -6.28 5.01 11.86
CA LEU A 133 -5.99 5.42 10.50
C LEU A 133 -6.21 6.93 10.38
N ALA A 134 -5.13 7.69 10.19
CA ALA A 134 -5.19 9.13 9.97
C ALA A 134 -5.71 9.44 8.55
N ILE A 135 -6.66 10.36 8.43
CA ILE A 135 -7.20 10.82 7.14
C ILE A 135 -6.54 12.15 6.71
N GLN A 136 -6.81 12.59 5.48
CA GLN A 136 -6.32 13.88 5.00
C GLN A 136 -6.82 14.98 5.94
N GLU A 137 -5.90 15.83 6.44
CA GLU A 137 -6.02 16.83 7.53
C GLU A 137 -5.57 16.37 8.93
N ASP A 138 -5.42 15.07 9.21
CA ASP A 138 -4.73 14.59 10.43
C ASP A 138 -3.20 14.61 10.30
N ASN A 139 -2.69 14.95 9.11
CA ASN A 139 -1.27 14.94 8.76
C ASN A 139 -0.86 16.26 8.12
N TYR A 140 0.34 16.74 8.45
CA TYR A 140 0.96 17.84 7.71
C TYR A 140 1.29 17.40 6.28
N THR A 141 0.87 18.19 5.30
CA THR A 141 1.33 18.07 3.92
C THR A 141 2.85 18.24 3.85
N LYS A 142 3.48 17.70 2.80
CA LYS A 142 4.91 17.91 2.56
C LYS A 142 5.27 19.39 2.55
N THR A 143 4.42 20.23 1.94
CA THR A 143 4.59 21.69 1.92
C THR A 143 4.59 22.29 3.32
N GLU A 144 3.68 21.87 4.20
CA GLU A 144 3.62 22.37 5.58
C GLU A 144 4.82 21.91 6.40
N VAL A 145 5.24 20.65 6.24
CA VAL A 145 6.47 20.14 6.88
C VAL A 145 7.68 20.92 6.39
N ASP A 146 7.83 21.08 5.07
CA ASP A 146 8.94 21.80 4.47
C ASP A 146 8.96 23.27 4.90
N ALA A 147 7.80 23.93 5.02
CA ALA A 147 7.69 25.30 5.52
C ALA A 147 8.13 25.40 6.98
N LYS A 148 7.71 24.45 7.84
CA LYS A 148 8.12 24.40 9.25
C LYS A 148 9.62 24.18 9.39
N ILE A 149 10.20 23.23 8.65
CA ILE A 149 11.65 22.98 8.66
C ILE A 149 12.42 24.16 8.08
N SER A 150 11.94 24.76 6.98
CA SER A 150 12.63 25.85 6.28
C SER A 150 12.54 27.19 7.00
N SER A 151 11.53 27.39 7.86
CA SER A 151 11.38 28.60 8.67
C SER A 151 12.46 28.76 9.74
N VAL A 152 13.19 27.69 10.07
CA VAL A 152 14.18 27.67 11.14
C VAL A 152 15.57 27.36 10.58
N LYS A 153 16.18 28.34 9.91
CA LYS A 153 17.56 28.24 9.45
C LYS A 153 18.47 29.03 10.36
N TRP A 154 19.46 28.34 10.94
CA TRP A 154 20.54 29.00 11.64
C TRP A 154 21.31 29.89 10.66
N ILE A 155 21.64 31.10 11.10
CA ILE A 155 22.39 32.07 10.29
C ILE A 155 23.87 31.89 10.60
N ALA A 156 24.75 31.97 9.61
CA ALA A 156 26.17 31.70 9.81
C ALA A 156 27.08 32.68 9.07
N ASN A 157 28.22 33.00 9.70
CA ASN A 157 29.42 33.44 9.01
C ASN A 157 30.43 32.28 8.97
N LYS A 158 30.70 31.78 7.76
CA LYS A 158 31.56 30.60 7.51
C LYS A 158 33.05 30.94 7.32
N SER A 159 33.49 32.15 7.71
CA SER A 159 34.91 32.49 7.72
C SER A 159 35.71 31.58 8.68
N ALA A 160 37.05 31.60 8.52
CA ALA A 160 37.96 30.82 9.36
C ALA A 160 37.78 31.12 10.86
N ASN A 161 37.55 32.39 11.19
CA ASN A 161 36.99 32.81 12.48
C ASN A 161 35.53 33.18 12.22
N GLY A 162 34.62 32.29 12.59
CA GLY A 162 33.23 32.32 12.15
C GLY A 162 32.25 32.13 13.30
N TRP A 163 30.97 32.14 12.94
CA TRP A 163 29.88 31.93 13.89
C TRP A 163 28.66 31.31 13.23
N LEU A 164 27.84 30.69 14.06
CA LEU A 164 26.54 30.13 13.73
C LEU A 164 25.57 30.57 14.83
N LYS A 165 24.43 31.16 14.47
CA LYS A 165 23.41 31.67 15.38
C LYS A 165 22.07 31.04 15.10
N ASP A 166 21.46 30.50 16.15
CA ASP A 166 20.07 30.09 16.13
C ASP A 166 19.16 31.34 16.32
N PRO A 167 18.31 31.68 15.35
CA PRO A 167 17.40 32.82 15.49
C PRO A 167 16.30 32.60 16.55
N ASN A 168 15.99 31.34 16.92
CA ASN A 168 14.88 31.06 17.83
C ASN A 168 15.28 31.16 19.30
N THR A 169 16.40 30.55 19.66
CA THR A 169 16.89 30.58 21.06
C THR A 169 17.83 31.76 21.33
N GLY A 170 18.35 32.39 20.28
CA GLY A 170 19.41 33.40 20.38
C GLY A 170 20.81 32.81 20.61
N MET A 171 20.93 31.49 20.72
CA MET A 171 22.20 30.81 20.94
C MET A 171 23.17 31.05 19.78
N VAL A 172 24.42 31.35 20.13
CA VAL A 172 25.53 31.59 19.21
C VAL A 172 26.64 30.58 19.52
N ILE A 173 27.13 29.92 18.48
CA ILE A 173 28.36 29.14 18.50
C ILE A 173 29.37 29.86 17.63
N GLN A 174 30.55 30.15 18.17
CA GLN A 174 31.64 30.82 17.46
C GLN A 174 32.88 29.94 17.46
N TRP A 175 33.69 30.05 16.42
CA TRP A 175 34.94 29.29 16.31
C TRP A 175 36.04 30.14 15.69
N GLY A 176 37.27 29.68 15.86
CA GLY A 176 38.39 30.28 15.17
C GLY A 176 39.73 29.71 15.57
N SER A 177 40.77 30.47 15.23
CA SER A 177 42.14 30.15 15.58
C SER A 177 43.00 31.35 15.88
N VAL A 178 44.01 31.13 16.73
CA VAL A 178 44.95 32.15 17.18
C VAL A 178 46.38 31.65 16.95
N PRO A 179 47.26 32.46 16.33
CA PRO A 179 48.65 32.10 16.15
C PRO A 179 49.34 31.80 17.50
N ARG A 180 50.22 30.80 17.52
CA ARG A 180 50.78 30.27 18.79
C ARG A 180 51.41 31.33 19.71
N ASN A 181 52.14 32.27 19.14
CA ASN A 181 52.92 33.27 19.88
C ASN A 181 52.08 34.48 20.27
N ASP A 182 50.81 34.47 19.87
CA ASP A 182 49.92 35.59 20.05
C ASP A 182 49.15 35.44 21.37
N SER A 183 49.66 36.11 22.38
CA SER A 183 49.04 36.22 23.70
C SER A 183 48.15 37.46 23.83
N SER A 184 47.97 38.22 22.74
CA SER A 184 47.10 39.38 22.76
C SER A 184 45.63 38.98 22.83
N ARG A 185 44.82 39.91 23.35
CA ARG A 185 43.38 39.73 23.45
C ARG A 185 42.74 39.56 22.08
N LYS A 186 41.91 38.54 21.95
CA LYS A 186 41.14 38.26 20.74
C LYS A 186 39.68 38.60 20.93
N LEU A 187 39.11 39.20 19.90
CA LEU A 187 37.69 39.48 19.83
C LEU A 187 37.00 38.29 19.17
N PHE A 188 35.82 37.97 19.66
CA PHE A 188 34.94 37.07 18.93
C PHE A 188 34.48 37.74 17.62
N PRO A 189 34.22 36.95 16.56
CA PRO A 189 33.60 37.45 15.32
C PRO A 189 32.33 38.27 15.55
N MET A 190 31.56 37.94 16.59
CA MET A 190 30.51 38.80 17.14
C MET A 190 30.52 38.76 18.67
N ALA A 191 30.14 39.85 19.34
CA ALA A 191 29.92 39.79 20.78
C ALA A 191 28.72 38.89 21.10
N PHE A 192 28.83 38.06 22.14
CA PHE A 192 27.68 37.41 22.73
C PHE A 192 26.75 38.48 23.31
N PRO A 193 25.47 38.53 22.89
CA PRO A 193 24.55 39.58 23.32
C PRO A 193 24.41 39.70 24.84
N ASN A 194 24.36 38.58 25.55
CA ASN A 194 24.20 38.53 26.99
C ASN A 194 25.43 37.90 27.68
N THR A 195 25.71 36.62 27.39
CA THR A 195 26.69 35.82 28.15
C THR A 195 27.51 34.89 27.27
N LEU A 196 28.80 34.77 27.59
CA LEU A 196 29.63 33.64 27.16
C LEU A 196 29.34 32.48 28.13
N ALA A 197 28.67 31.44 27.65
CA ALA A 197 28.26 30.31 28.48
C ALA A 197 29.36 29.25 28.63
N GLY A 198 30.20 29.09 27.61
CA GLY A 198 31.31 28.15 27.66
C GLY A 198 32.28 28.32 26.49
N MET A 199 33.52 27.91 26.71
CA MET A 199 34.56 27.95 25.68
C MET A 199 35.49 26.76 25.83
N GLY A 200 35.76 26.11 24.70
CA GLY A 200 36.66 24.98 24.58
C GLY A 200 37.86 25.34 23.72
N LEU A 201 39.02 24.80 24.07
CA LEU A 201 40.27 24.95 23.34
C LEU A 201 40.72 23.59 22.81
N ALA A 202 41.32 23.59 21.62
CA ALA A 202 41.93 22.39 21.06
C ALA A 202 43.23 22.74 20.34
N ASN A 203 44.23 21.86 20.52
CA ASN A 203 45.42 21.80 19.69
C ASN A 203 45.37 20.52 18.89
N PHE A 204 45.42 20.61 17.56
CA PHE A 204 45.54 19.43 16.70
C PHE A 204 46.99 19.33 16.22
N ASN A 205 47.65 18.20 16.52
CA ASN A 205 48.98 17.91 16.00
C ASN A 205 49.28 16.41 15.94
N SER A 206 49.91 15.98 14.84
CA SER A 206 50.35 14.61 14.57
C SER A 206 51.88 14.46 14.43
N ASN A 207 52.66 15.50 14.74
CA ASN A 207 54.11 15.43 14.58
C ASN A 207 54.75 14.71 15.78
N SER A 208 55.24 13.49 15.52
CA SER A 208 55.86 12.58 16.48
C SER A 208 57.29 12.95 16.89
N ASN A 209 57.90 13.98 16.27
CA ASN A 209 59.34 14.24 16.34
C ASN A 209 59.72 15.39 17.29
N LEU A 210 58.98 15.58 18.38
CA LEU A 210 59.14 16.77 19.24
C LEU A 210 59.45 16.40 20.67
N SER A 211 60.25 17.26 21.31
CA SER A 211 60.73 17.08 22.68
C SER A 211 59.86 17.72 23.76
N GLN A 212 58.80 18.46 23.40
CA GLN A 212 58.02 19.27 24.35
C GLN A 212 56.51 19.17 24.10
N MET A 213 55.74 19.14 25.19
CA MET A 213 54.27 19.11 25.17
C MET A 213 53.68 20.45 25.61
N TYR A 214 52.65 20.90 24.89
CA TYR A 214 52.02 22.20 25.09
C TYR A 214 50.49 22.13 25.13
N ALA A 215 49.89 22.65 26.21
CA ALA A 215 48.44 22.74 26.37
C ALA A 215 47.92 24.17 26.18
N PRO A 216 46.82 24.36 25.43
CA PRO A 216 46.17 25.66 25.31
C PRO A 216 45.37 25.93 26.59
N ASN A 217 45.43 27.16 27.10
CA ASN A 217 44.76 27.58 28.33
C ASN A 217 43.99 28.87 28.09
N ILE A 218 42.79 28.96 28.66
CA ILE A 218 42.00 30.20 28.69
C ILE A 218 42.48 31.00 29.90
N MET A 219 42.98 32.22 29.66
CA MET A 219 43.44 33.11 30.72
C MET A 219 42.30 33.99 31.23
N SER A 220 41.49 34.50 30.31
CA SER A 220 40.30 35.30 30.62
C SER A 220 39.36 35.24 29.44
N ALA A 221 38.05 35.24 29.67
CA ALA A 221 37.06 35.39 28.61
C ALA A 221 35.84 36.14 29.14
N ASP A 222 35.23 36.94 28.29
CA ASP A 222 33.95 37.62 28.53
C ASP A 222 33.10 37.60 27.26
N ARG A 223 31.97 38.32 27.25
CA ARG A 223 31.05 38.30 26.12
C ARG A 223 31.63 38.86 24.81
N VAL A 224 32.73 39.60 24.84
CA VAL A 224 33.30 40.30 23.66
C VAL A 224 34.56 39.62 23.15
N GLY A 225 35.31 38.95 24.04
CA GLY A 225 36.54 38.30 23.63
C GLY A 225 37.22 37.52 24.74
N PHE A 226 38.45 37.09 24.46
CA PHE A 226 39.22 36.25 25.36
C PHE A 226 40.73 36.46 25.19
N ASN A 227 41.48 36.06 26.21
CA ASN A 227 42.92 35.85 26.17
C ASN A 227 43.17 34.35 26.30
N MET A 228 44.02 33.81 25.45
CA MET A 228 44.49 32.44 25.56
C MET A 228 46.01 32.41 25.44
N ARG A 229 46.61 31.37 26.00
CA ARG A 229 48.04 31.10 25.85
C ARG A 229 48.28 29.61 25.71
N GLN A 230 49.43 29.28 25.15
CA GLN A 230 49.92 27.93 25.14
C GLN A 230 50.99 27.77 26.24
N SER A 231 50.79 26.85 27.18
CA SER A 231 51.71 26.61 28.31
C SER A 231 52.44 25.28 28.11
N LYS A 232 53.76 25.23 28.42
CA LYS A 232 54.52 23.97 28.46
C LYS A 232 54.05 23.14 29.68
N VAL A 233 53.72 21.86 29.47
CA VAL A 233 53.13 21.02 30.54
C VAL A 233 54.15 20.03 31.14
N THR A 234 55.12 19.53 30.38
CA THR A 234 56.17 18.62 30.87
C THR A 234 57.35 18.51 29.87
N GLU A 235 58.46 17.92 30.31
CA GLU A 235 59.43 17.28 29.40
C GLU A 235 59.01 15.82 29.19
N GLY A 236 58.78 15.44 27.92
CA GLY A 236 58.47 14.07 27.51
C GLY A 236 56.98 13.69 27.41
N SER A 237 56.72 12.80 26.44
CA SER A 237 55.44 12.26 25.93
C SER A 237 54.70 13.14 24.91
N ASN A 238 54.56 12.57 23.71
CA ASN A 238 54.46 13.24 22.42
C ASN A 238 53.11 13.92 22.17
N ALA A 239 53.09 15.26 22.17
CA ALA A 239 52.22 16.10 21.33
C ALA A 239 52.57 17.61 21.44
N SER A 240 53.05 18.20 20.34
CA SER A 240 52.63 19.52 19.79
C SER A 240 53.80 20.32 19.21
N PRO A 241 53.72 20.72 17.91
CA PRO A 241 54.47 21.90 17.52
C PRO A 241 53.73 22.80 16.52
N PHE A 242 54.00 24.10 16.61
CA PHE A 242 53.80 25.05 15.51
C PHE A 242 52.39 25.17 14.88
N THR A 243 51.31 24.78 15.56
CA THR A 243 49.96 25.00 15.03
C THR A 243 49.20 26.05 15.83
N ASP A 244 48.36 26.81 15.11
CA ASP A 244 47.47 27.78 15.71
C ASP A 244 46.53 27.09 16.72
N MET A 245 46.35 27.73 17.87
CA MET A 245 45.40 27.28 18.88
C MET A 245 43.99 27.43 18.30
N ARG A 246 43.20 26.35 18.30
CA ARG A 246 41.79 26.40 17.88
C ARG A 246 40.89 26.61 19.08
N TRP A 247 39.79 27.31 18.87
CA TRP A 247 38.79 27.54 19.90
C TRP A 247 37.39 27.43 19.35
N ILE A 248 36.48 27.04 20.24
CA ILE A 248 35.04 27.08 20.04
C ILE A 248 34.40 27.68 21.29
N ALA A 249 33.44 28.57 21.11
CA ALA A 249 32.73 29.25 22.18
C ALA A 249 31.23 29.16 21.94
N ILE A 250 30.45 29.10 23.02
CA ILE A 250 29.00 29.07 23.00
C ILE A 250 28.44 30.07 24.01
N GLY A 251 27.35 30.73 23.64
CA GLY A 251 26.69 31.74 24.46
C GLY A 251 25.41 32.22 23.80
N TRP A 252 24.80 33.26 24.36
CA TRP A 252 23.59 33.90 23.83
C TRP A 252 23.53 35.36 24.26
#